data_AF-A0A7X7DPA2-F1
#
_entry.id   AF-A0A7X7DPA2-F1
#
_cell.length_a   1.000
_cell.length_b   1.000
_cell.length_c   1.000
_cell.angle_alpha   90.00
_cell.angle_beta   90.00
_cell.angle_gamma   90.00
#
_symmetry.space_group_name_H-M   'P 1'
#
loop_
_entity.id
_entity.type
_entity.pdbx_description
1 polymer ?
#
loop_
_entity_poly.entity_id
_entity_poly.type
_entity_poly.pdbx_seq_one_letter_code
_entity_poly.pdbx_strand_id
1 'polypeptide(L)'
;MKQFDFLRTPKVHFGEGAIDKLGPEARQFGRNVLLVHGKNSFALSGFRDLVVKSLLDNSLSFFEYEIPSEPSPQIINDATDTFGESAVNCVIAVGGGSVLDSGKAISAMLPLQGNVAEFLEVVGTKTSDGKKVPFIAVPTTSG
;
A
#
# COMPACT_ATOMS: atom_id res chain seq x y z
N MET A 1 -16.67 4.24 -34.18
CA MET A 1 -15.93 4.05 -32.90
C MET A 1 -16.78 3.18 -31.99
N LYS A 2 -16.20 2.19 -31.29
CA LYS A 2 -16.92 1.43 -30.25
C LYS A 2 -17.05 2.30 -29.00
N GLN A 3 -18.14 2.13 -28.25
CA GLN A 3 -18.36 2.81 -26.98
C GLN A 3 -17.34 2.32 -25.94
N PHE A 4 -16.78 3.23 -25.16
CA PHE A 4 -15.87 2.93 -24.05
C PHE A 4 -16.03 3.98 -22.94
N ASP A 5 -15.69 3.59 -21.72
CA ASP A 5 -15.67 4.46 -20.55
C ASP A 5 -14.24 4.70 -20.08
N PHE A 6 -13.98 5.89 -19.54
CA PHE A 6 -12.70 6.25 -18.92
C PHE A 6 -12.94 6.58 -17.46
N LEU A 7 -12.26 5.85 -16.56
CA LEU A 7 -12.32 6.12 -15.14
C LEU A 7 -11.30 7.18 -14.75
N ARG A 8 -11.55 7.85 -13.62
CA ARG A 8 -10.65 8.87 -13.08
C ARG A 8 -9.28 8.26 -12.77
N THR A 9 -8.24 8.86 -13.32
CA THR A 9 -6.85 8.53 -12.99
C THR A 9 -6.56 8.92 -11.53
N PRO A 10 -5.84 8.07 -10.76
CA PRO A 10 -5.35 8.48 -9.44
C PRO A 10 -4.47 9.73 -9.55
N LYS A 11 -4.31 10.44 -8.43
CA LYS A 11 -3.39 11.59 -8.36
C LYS A 11 -1.96 11.08 -8.54
N VAL A 12 -1.22 11.67 -9.48
CA VAL A 12 0.16 11.29 -9.79
C VAL A 12 1.09 12.47 -9.48
N HIS A 13 2.11 12.20 -8.67
CA HIS A 13 3.26 13.08 -8.49
C HIS A 13 4.43 12.47 -9.26
N PHE A 14 4.92 13.16 -10.28
CA PHE A 14 5.98 12.68 -11.14
C PHE A 14 7.10 13.72 -11.26
N GLY A 15 8.34 13.26 -11.21
CA GLY A 15 9.54 14.09 -11.28
C GLY A 15 10.51 13.83 -10.13
N GLU A 16 11.72 14.36 -10.26
CA GLU A 16 12.70 14.38 -9.18
C GLU A 16 12.15 15.12 -7.96
N GLY A 17 12.42 14.59 -6.75
CA GLY A 17 11.91 15.17 -5.51
C GLY A 17 10.41 14.94 -5.25
N ALA A 18 9.70 14.17 -6.09
CA ALA A 18 8.28 13.88 -5.86
C ALA A 18 8.01 13.19 -4.50
N ILE A 19 9.00 12.49 -3.93
CA ILE A 19 8.91 11.83 -2.63
C ILE A 19 8.64 12.80 -1.46
N ASP A 20 8.99 14.09 -1.61
CA ASP A 20 8.70 15.12 -0.61
C ASP A 20 7.20 15.38 -0.43
N LYS A 21 6.37 14.93 -1.39
CA LYS A 21 4.91 15.01 -1.30
C LYS A 21 4.31 13.86 -0.48
N LEU A 22 5.05 12.79 -0.20
CA LEU A 22 4.52 11.58 0.45
C LEU A 22 3.87 11.89 1.81
N GLY A 23 4.60 12.53 2.73
CA GLY A 23 4.09 12.89 4.05
C GLY A 23 2.83 13.76 3.98
N PRO A 24 2.83 14.90 3.26
CA PRO A 24 1.65 15.74 3.08
C PRO A 24 0.44 15.01 2.46
N GLU A 25 0.66 14.11 1.50
CA GLU A 25 -0.41 13.31 0.91
C GLU A 25 -0.97 12.29 1.91
N ALA A 26 -0.11 11.55 2.60
CA ALA A 26 -0.52 10.55 3.59
C ALA A 26 -1.26 11.19 4.77
N ARG A 27 -0.87 12.40 5.20
CA ARG A 27 -1.47 13.11 6.33
C ARG A 27 -2.94 13.46 6.12
N GLN A 28 -3.40 13.57 4.87
CA GLN A 28 -4.81 13.79 4.54
C GLN A 28 -5.70 12.63 4.97
N PHE A 29 -5.16 11.42 5.15
CA PHE A 29 -5.91 10.23 5.51
C PHE A 29 -5.90 9.95 7.01
N GLY A 30 -4.93 10.48 7.77
CA GLY A 30 -4.84 10.27 9.21
C GLY A 30 -3.42 10.43 9.75
N ARG A 31 -3.09 9.64 10.79
CA ARG A 31 -1.76 9.67 11.43
C ARG A 31 -1.02 8.35 11.36
N ASN A 32 -1.75 7.24 11.34
CA ASN A 32 -1.17 5.91 11.43
C ASN A 32 -1.07 5.30 10.04
N VAL A 33 0.15 5.01 9.62
CA VAL A 33 0.47 4.46 8.32
C VAL A 33 0.92 3.01 8.46
N LEU A 34 0.54 2.15 7.53
CA LEU A 34 1.21 0.88 7.30
C LEU A 34 2.17 1.04 6.12
N LEU A 35 3.47 1.03 6.39
CA LEU A 35 4.54 1.13 5.40
C LEU A 35 4.92 -0.29 4.94
N VAL A 36 4.49 -0.65 3.75
CA VAL A 36 4.78 -1.93 3.10
C VAL A 36 5.99 -1.75 2.18
N HIS A 37 7.02 -2.57 2.33
CA HIS A 37 8.25 -2.43 1.55
C HIS A 37 8.89 -3.78 1.22
N GLY A 38 9.75 -3.80 0.20
CA GLY A 38 10.62 -4.96 -0.05
C GLY A 38 11.79 -5.01 0.91
N LYS A 39 12.48 -6.16 0.96
CA LYS A 39 13.60 -6.41 1.88
C LYS A 39 14.84 -5.55 1.61
N ASN A 40 15.63 -5.92 0.60
CA ASN A 40 16.99 -5.41 0.46
C ASN A 40 17.05 -4.01 -0.17
N SER A 41 16.31 -3.77 -1.25
CA SER A 41 16.43 -2.51 -2.00
C SER A 41 15.99 -1.30 -1.18
N PHE A 42 14.91 -1.42 -0.41
CA PHE A 42 14.41 -0.32 0.41
C PHE A 42 15.40 0.02 1.54
N ALA A 43 15.92 -1.00 2.24
CA ALA A 43 16.84 -0.80 3.36
C ALA A 43 18.24 -0.31 2.94
N LEU A 44 18.75 -0.73 1.78
CA LEU A 44 20.15 -0.50 1.40
C LEU A 44 20.38 0.73 0.50
N SER A 45 19.33 1.32 -0.06
CA SER A 45 19.45 2.39 -1.09
C SER A 45 19.50 3.82 -0.54
N GLY A 46 19.35 4.01 0.78
CA GLY A 46 19.11 5.33 1.38
C GLY A 46 17.71 5.90 1.11
N PHE A 47 16.92 5.26 0.23
CA PHE A 47 15.55 5.69 -0.06
C PHE A 47 14.61 5.54 1.14
N ARG A 48 14.85 4.54 2.00
CA ARG A 48 14.14 4.40 3.27
C ARG A 48 14.24 5.66 4.12
N ASP A 49 15.41 6.27 4.21
CA ASP A 49 15.60 7.46 5.04
C ASP A 49 14.80 8.66 4.51
N LEU A 50 14.70 8.81 3.19
CA LEU A 50 13.85 9.83 2.57
C LEU A 50 12.37 9.60 2.88
N VAL A 51 11.90 8.35 2.79
CA VAL A 51 10.51 7.98 3.11
C VAL A 51 10.23 8.24 4.60
N VAL A 52 11.05 7.69 5.49
CA VAL A 52 10.88 7.82 6.94
C VAL A 52 10.93 9.28 7.36
N LYS A 53 11.89 10.06 6.82
CA LYS A 53 11.96 11.50 7.07
C LYS A 53 10.69 12.21 6.64
N SER A 54 10.18 11.95 5.43
CA SER A 54 8.94 12.53 4.92
C SER A 54 7.74 12.23 5.84
N LEU A 55 7.66 11.01 6.38
CA LEU A 55 6.61 10.64 7.33
C LEU A 55 6.75 11.36 8.68
N LEU A 56 7.95 11.34 9.27
CA LEU A 56 8.21 11.93 10.59
C LEU A 56 8.06 13.45 10.58
N ASP A 57 8.56 14.14 9.55
CA ASP A 57 8.42 15.60 9.40
C ASP A 57 6.95 16.04 9.32
N ASN A 58 6.06 15.13 8.92
CA ASN A 58 4.61 15.37 8.82
C ASN A 58 3.82 14.79 10.01
N SER A 59 4.51 14.42 11.10
CA SER A 59 3.90 13.88 12.33
C SER A 59 3.06 12.62 12.09
N LEU A 60 3.53 11.74 11.20
CA LEU A 60 2.94 10.43 10.94
C LEU A 60 3.64 9.37 11.78
N SER A 61 2.86 8.51 12.42
CA SER A 61 3.32 7.26 13.01
C SER A 61 3.17 6.15 11.98
N PHE A 62 4.08 5.18 11.96
CA PHE A 62 4.00 4.10 11.00
C PHE A 62 4.39 2.74 11.60
N PHE A 63 3.72 1.70 11.11
CA PHE A 63 4.13 0.32 11.23
C PHE A 63 4.88 -0.08 9.96
N GLU A 64 5.86 -0.97 10.06
CA GLU A 64 6.57 -1.52 8.90
C GLU A 64 6.14 -2.97 8.66
N TYR A 65 5.97 -3.34 7.38
CA TYR A 65 5.74 -4.71 6.96
C TYR A 65 6.57 -5.04 5.72
N GLU A 66 7.46 -6.01 5.86
CA GLU A 66 8.34 -6.46 4.80
C GLU A 66 7.65 -7.51 3.92
N ILE A 67 7.70 -7.31 2.60
CA ILE A 67 7.29 -8.29 1.59
C ILE A 67 8.52 -9.10 1.16
N PRO A 68 8.62 -10.39 1.54
CA PRO A 68 9.83 -11.18 1.33
C PRO A 68 9.95 -11.75 -0.09
N SER A 69 8.84 -11.88 -0.81
CA SER A 69 8.76 -12.59 -2.10
C SER A 69 7.58 -12.10 -2.95
N GLU A 70 7.20 -12.85 -3.99
CA GLU A 70 5.96 -12.64 -4.72
C GLU A 70 4.72 -12.60 -3.81
N PRO A 71 3.69 -11.81 -4.15
CA PRO A 71 2.47 -11.71 -3.36
C PRO A 71 1.80 -13.08 -3.27
N SER A 72 1.40 -13.48 -2.06
CA SER A 72 0.62 -14.71 -1.85
C SER A 72 -0.51 -14.46 -0.87
N PRO A 73 -1.62 -15.21 -0.94
CA PRO A 73 -2.72 -15.10 0.01
C PRO A 73 -2.26 -15.17 1.47
N GLN A 74 -1.25 -16.02 1.77
CA GLN A 74 -0.71 -16.15 3.12
C GLN A 74 -0.07 -14.85 3.60
N ILE A 75 0.77 -14.21 2.78
CA ILE A 75 1.42 -12.94 3.13
C ILE A 75 0.37 -11.85 3.40
N ILE A 76 -0.69 -11.78 2.59
CA ILE A 76 -1.73 -10.78 2.78
C ILE A 76 -2.52 -11.06 4.07
N ASN A 77 -2.87 -12.33 4.32
CA ASN A 77 -3.57 -12.73 5.55
C ASN A 77 -2.72 -12.43 6.80
N ASP A 78 -1.44 -12.77 6.79
CA ASP A 78 -0.54 -12.51 7.92
C ASP A 78 -0.45 -11.01 8.23
N ALA A 79 -0.37 -10.17 7.20
CA ALA A 79 -0.41 -8.72 7.35
C ALA A 79 -1.75 -8.23 7.92
N THR A 80 -2.87 -8.73 7.40
CA THR A 80 -4.20 -8.30 7.84
C THR A 80 -4.53 -8.80 9.24
N ASP A 81 -4.04 -9.96 9.63
CA ASP A 81 -4.20 -10.48 10.99
C ASP A 81 -3.35 -9.66 11.98
N THR A 82 -2.14 -9.28 11.56
CA THR A 82 -1.23 -8.46 12.40
C THR A 82 -1.76 -7.03 12.58
N PHE A 83 -2.32 -6.43 11.53
CA PHE A 83 -2.68 -5.00 11.52
C PHE A 83 -4.19 -4.72 11.44
N GLY A 84 -5.05 -5.74 11.40
CA GLY A 84 -6.50 -5.57 11.24
C GLY A 84 -7.17 -4.86 12.42
N GLU A 85 -6.64 -5.04 13.62
CA GLU A 85 -7.07 -4.29 14.82
C GLU A 85 -6.26 -3.00 15.03
N SER A 86 -5.21 -2.78 14.23
CA SER A 86 -4.45 -1.54 14.27
C SER A 86 -5.26 -0.44 13.58
N ALA A 87 -5.31 0.75 14.18
CA ALA A 87 -6.00 1.91 13.63
C ALA A 87 -5.26 2.52 12.42
N VAL A 88 -4.94 1.71 11.40
CA VAL A 88 -4.25 2.10 10.17
C VAL A 88 -5.17 2.99 9.34
N ASN A 89 -4.69 4.18 9.00
CA ASN A 89 -5.44 5.17 8.22
C ASN A 89 -5.01 5.23 6.75
N CYS A 90 -3.80 4.78 6.45
CA CYS A 90 -3.27 4.74 5.09
C CYS A 90 -2.26 3.60 4.95
N VAL A 91 -2.32 2.87 3.84
CA VAL A 91 -1.26 1.94 3.42
C VAL A 91 -0.36 2.66 2.41
N ILE A 92 0.95 2.61 2.63
CA ILE A 92 1.95 3.14 1.70
C ILE A 92 2.83 1.97 1.26
N ALA A 93 2.85 1.66 -0.03
CA ALA A 93 3.72 0.62 -0.57
C ALA A 93 4.91 1.24 -1.31
N VAL A 94 6.13 0.84 -0.94
CA VAL A 94 7.38 1.34 -1.51
C VAL A 94 8.21 0.20 -2.08
N GLY A 95 8.27 0.12 -3.41
CA GLY A 95 9.03 -0.95 -4.08
C GLY A 95 8.64 -1.16 -5.53
N GLY A 96 8.96 -2.34 -6.06
CA GLY A 96 8.50 -2.79 -7.37
C GLY A 96 7.11 -3.44 -7.35
N GLY A 97 6.69 -4.02 -8.48
CA GLY A 97 5.33 -4.56 -8.69
C GLY A 97 4.81 -5.45 -7.55
N SER A 98 5.58 -6.46 -7.12
CA SER A 98 5.19 -7.35 -6.01
C SER A 98 4.83 -6.59 -4.72
N VAL A 99 5.60 -5.57 -4.35
CA VAL A 99 5.34 -4.79 -3.13
C VAL A 99 4.08 -3.94 -3.30
N LEU A 100 3.90 -3.32 -4.47
CA LEU A 100 2.74 -2.48 -4.76
C LEU A 100 1.44 -3.30 -4.79
N ASP A 101 1.47 -4.47 -5.41
CA ASP A 101 0.32 -5.37 -5.47
C ASP A 101 -0.02 -5.94 -4.10
N SER A 102 0.99 -6.33 -3.31
CA SER A 102 0.80 -6.75 -1.91
C SER A 102 0.17 -5.63 -1.08
N GLY A 103 0.70 -4.41 -1.15
CA GLY A 103 0.15 -3.27 -0.42
C GLY A 103 -1.28 -2.91 -0.83
N LYS A 104 -1.61 -3.05 -2.12
CA LYS A 104 -2.98 -2.85 -2.64
C LYS A 104 -3.94 -3.91 -2.08
N ALA A 105 -3.52 -5.17 -2.04
CA ALA A 105 -4.32 -6.25 -1.47
C ALA A 105 -4.51 -6.07 0.05
N ILE A 106 -3.46 -5.73 0.79
CA ILE A 106 -3.54 -5.44 2.23
C ILE A 106 -4.50 -4.26 2.48
N SER A 107 -4.39 -3.17 1.72
CA SER A 107 -5.29 -2.01 1.81
C SER A 107 -6.77 -2.38 1.64
N ALA A 108 -7.07 -3.30 0.71
CA ALA A 108 -8.42 -3.77 0.45
C ALA A 108 -8.92 -4.73 1.53
N MET A 109 -8.02 -5.54 2.11
CA MET A 109 -8.36 -6.56 3.10
C MET A 109 -8.41 -6.03 4.53
N LEU A 110 -7.71 -4.96 4.89
CA LEU A 110 -7.72 -4.42 6.26
C LEU A 110 -9.12 -4.12 6.82
N PRO A 111 -10.08 -3.55 6.06
CA PRO A 111 -11.46 -3.38 6.54
C PRO A 111 -12.29 -4.66 6.57
N LEU A 112 -11.81 -5.71 5.90
CA LEU A 112 -12.49 -6.99 5.74
C LEU A 112 -11.88 -7.99 6.73
N GLN A 113 -12.58 -8.28 7.82
CA GLN A 113 -12.18 -9.40 8.67
C GLN A 113 -12.45 -10.71 7.93
N GLY A 114 -11.39 -11.45 7.59
CA GLY A 114 -11.51 -12.74 6.89
C GLY A 114 -10.32 -13.07 5.99
N ASN A 115 -10.36 -14.27 5.39
CA ASN A 115 -9.28 -14.77 4.54
C ASN A 115 -9.37 -14.19 3.12
N VAL A 116 -8.27 -13.64 2.61
CA VAL A 116 -8.18 -13.05 1.26
C VAL A 116 -8.62 -14.02 0.15
N ALA A 117 -8.42 -15.33 0.33
CA ALA A 117 -8.82 -16.35 -0.64
C ALA A 117 -10.33 -16.34 -0.91
N GLU A 118 -11.15 -15.92 0.06
CA GLU A 118 -12.61 -15.82 -0.10
C GLU A 118 -13.03 -14.69 -1.04
N PHE A 119 -12.13 -13.74 -1.34
CA PHE A 119 -12.37 -12.56 -2.17
C PHE A 119 -11.62 -12.59 -3.51
N LEU A 120 -10.87 -13.67 -3.79
CA LEU A 120 -10.15 -13.82 -5.05
C LEU A 120 -11.11 -14.00 -6.24
N GLU A 121 -10.74 -13.44 -7.38
CA GLU A 121 -11.46 -13.67 -8.64
C GLU A 121 -11.43 -15.17 -8.98
N VAL A 122 -12.51 -15.69 -9.57
CA VAL A 122 -12.71 -17.10 -9.97
C VAL A 122 -12.95 -18.09 -8.82
N VAL A 123 -12.19 -18.01 -7.72
CA VAL A 123 -12.24 -19.01 -6.63
C VAL A 123 -12.94 -18.51 -5.36
N GLY A 124 -13.05 -17.20 -5.18
CA GLY A 124 -13.69 -16.59 -4.03
C GLY A 124 -15.21 -16.73 -4.04
N THR A 125 -15.80 -16.74 -2.86
CA THR A 125 -17.26 -16.84 -2.64
C THR A 125 -17.87 -15.53 -2.16
N LYS A 126 -17.04 -14.52 -1.83
CA LYS A 126 -17.45 -13.23 -1.29
C LYS A 126 -17.07 -12.09 -2.23
N THR A 127 -17.87 -11.03 -2.18
CA THR A 127 -17.63 -9.77 -2.89
C THR A 127 -17.28 -8.66 -1.90
N SER A 128 -16.28 -7.84 -2.22
CA SER A 128 -15.98 -6.61 -1.45
C SER A 128 -17.02 -5.52 -1.75
N ASP A 129 -17.40 -4.74 -0.74
CA ASP A 129 -18.26 -3.55 -0.89
C ASP A 129 -17.50 -2.34 -1.45
N GLY A 130 -16.22 -2.53 -1.82
CA GLY A 130 -15.35 -1.52 -2.41
C GLY A 130 -14.69 -0.59 -1.39
N LYS A 131 -14.98 -0.75 -0.08
CA LYS A 131 -14.26 -0.01 0.95
C LYS A 131 -12.85 -0.56 1.11
N LYS A 132 -11.90 0.35 1.25
CA LYS A 132 -10.50 0.04 1.50
C LYS A 132 -9.88 1.12 2.37
N VAL A 133 -8.82 0.77 3.08
CA VAL A 133 -7.93 1.78 3.66
C VAL A 133 -7.29 2.56 2.50
N PRO A 134 -7.22 3.90 2.54
CA PRO A 134 -6.51 4.69 1.54
C PRO A 134 -5.12 4.13 1.21
N PHE A 135 -4.73 4.17 -0.07
CA PHE A 135 -3.51 3.54 -0.58
C PHE A 135 -2.68 4.54 -1.38
N ILE A 136 -1.38 4.59 -1.09
CA ILE A 136 -0.37 5.34 -1.85
C ILE A 136 0.68 4.37 -2.36
N ALA A 137 0.94 4.40 -3.67
CA ALA A 137 2.00 3.65 -4.32
C ALA A 137 3.23 4.54 -4.55
N VAL A 138 4.41 4.06 -4.15
CA VAL A 138 5.71 4.68 -4.39
C VAL A 138 6.56 3.68 -5.20
N PRO A 139 6.40 3.65 -6.54
CA PRO A 139 7.12 2.72 -7.39
C PRO A 139 8.62 3.03 -7.41
N THR A 140 9.46 2.00 -7.26
CA THR A 140 10.93 2.10 -7.41
C THR A 140 11.47 1.37 -8.64
N THR A 141 10.58 0.74 -9.42
CA THR A 141 10.87 0.09 -10.71
C THR A 141 9.87 0.55 -11.77
N SER A 142 10.22 0.43 -13.04
CA SER A 142 9.36 0.80 -14.18
C SER A 142 8.98 -0.43 -15.00
N GLY A 143 7.94 -1.14 -14.57
CA GLY A 143 7.44 -2.38 -15.19
C GLY A 143 5.94 -2.49 -15.13
#